data_AF-A0A966WAG8-F1
#
_entry.id   AF-A0A966WAG8-F1
#
_cell.length_a   1.000
_cell.length_b   1.000
_cell.length_c   1.000
_cell.angle_alpha   90.00
_cell.angle_beta   90.00
_cell.angle_gamma   90.00
#
_symmetry.space_group_name_H-M   'P 1'
#
loop_
_entity.id
_entity.type
_entity.pdbx_description
1 polymer ?
#
loop_
_entity_poly.entity_id
_entity_poly.type
_entity_poly.pdbx_seq_one_letter_code
_entity_poly.pdbx_strand_id
1 'polypeptide(L)'
;RLLAIATLHGQDPAGLVGGCWVRWSASMAWDRAGEDHQGESVIGLIPTDERGREGLLLRDLGYAEKAPASSRFHMDERDGLLLSTEYETMNVWERFAFAGPDVRLRSSTVEGLSNNASFCIETRCSDTGTDPGSGRPTAGADAGSEPATALSPLGW
;
A
#
# COMPACT_ATOMS: atom_id res chain seq x y z
N ARG A 1 11.83 -14.16 -7.19
CA ARG A 1 11.63 -12.73 -6.81
C ARG A 1 11.98 -12.51 -5.34
N LEU A 2 11.35 -13.21 -4.40
CA LEU A 2 11.66 -13.06 -2.96
C LEU A 2 13.13 -13.36 -2.61
N LEU A 3 13.67 -14.51 -3.05
CA LEU A 3 15.08 -14.82 -2.80
C LEU A 3 16.04 -13.75 -3.36
N ALA A 4 15.72 -13.21 -4.54
CA ALA A 4 16.52 -12.17 -5.18
C ALA A 4 16.48 -10.85 -4.40
N ILE A 5 15.35 -10.50 -3.76
CA ILE A 5 15.28 -9.31 -2.92
C ILE A 5 16.11 -9.46 -1.64
N ALA A 6 16.16 -10.65 -1.04
CA ALA A 6 17.01 -10.90 0.13
C ALA A 6 18.48 -10.75 -0.25
N THR A 7 18.91 -11.37 -1.35
CA THR A 7 20.29 -11.21 -1.85
C THR A 7 20.63 -9.77 -2.19
N LEU A 8 19.72 -9.01 -2.82
CA LEU A 8 19.91 -7.59 -3.14
C LEU A 8 20.20 -6.74 -1.90
N HIS A 9 19.57 -7.08 -0.78
CA HIS A 9 19.73 -6.40 0.52
C HIS A 9 20.79 -7.03 1.42
N GLY A 10 21.57 -7.99 0.91
CA GLY A 10 22.60 -8.70 1.69
C GLY A 10 22.05 -9.53 2.85
N GLN A 11 20.78 -9.90 2.81
CA GLN A 11 20.11 -10.71 3.83
C GLN A 11 20.12 -12.20 3.46
N ASP A 12 20.09 -13.07 4.47
CA ASP A 12 19.92 -14.52 4.26
C ASP A 12 18.50 -14.81 3.75
N PRO A 13 18.34 -15.37 2.54
CA PRO A 13 17.02 -15.71 2.02
C PRO A 13 16.24 -16.71 2.89
N ALA A 14 16.91 -17.49 3.75
CA ALA A 14 16.25 -18.39 4.69
C ALA A 14 15.44 -17.66 5.78
N GLY A 15 15.73 -16.38 6.03
CA GLY A 15 14.98 -15.55 6.98
C GLY A 15 13.64 -15.03 6.43
N LEU A 16 13.37 -15.17 5.13
CA LEU A 16 12.14 -14.70 4.52
C LEU A 16 10.94 -15.57 4.95
N VAL A 17 9.93 -14.94 5.54
CA VAL A 17 8.67 -15.63 5.92
C VAL A 17 7.53 -15.37 4.93
N GLY A 18 7.72 -14.42 4.01
CA GLY A 18 6.72 -14.05 3.03
C GLY A 18 7.05 -12.75 2.32
N GLY A 19 6.07 -12.27 1.56
CA GLY A 19 6.19 -11.04 0.81
C GLY A 19 5.01 -10.83 -0.12
N CYS A 20 5.02 -9.73 -0.85
CA CYS A 20 3.98 -9.41 -1.80
C CYS A 20 4.55 -8.71 -3.03
N TRP A 21 3.77 -8.70 -4.10
CA TRP A 21 4.03 -7.91 -5.29
C TRP A 21 2.94 -6.86 -5.39
N VAL A 22 3.34 -5.60 -5.38
CA VAL A 22 2.46 -4.44 -5.40
C VAL A 22 2.57 -3.79 -6.77
N ARG A 23 1.43 -3.44 -7.37
CA ARG A 23 1.34 -2.68 -8.60
C ARG A 23 0.42 -1.49 -8.39
N TRP A 24 0.72 -0.39 -9.05
CA TRP A 24 -0.13 0.79 -9.00
C TRP A 24 -0.21 1.47 -10.37
N SER A 25 -1.33 2.15 -10.57
CA SER A 25 -1.57 3.12 -11.63
C SER A 25 -2.27 4.29 -10.95
N ALA A 26 -1.68 5.48 -11.05
CA ALA A 26 -2.15 6.67 -10.38
C ALA A 26 -2.29 7.83 -11.37
N SER A 27 -3.17 8.75 -11.02
CA SER A 27 -3.33 10.05 -11.68
C SER A 27 -3.42 11.12 -10.61
N MET A 28 -2.75 12.25 -10.82
CA MET A 28 -2.83 13.42 -9.96
C MET A 28 -3.72 14.49 -10.61
N ALA A 29 -4.38 15.31 -9.80
CA ALA A 29 -5.30 16.35 -10.29
C ALA A 29 -4.60 17.41 -11.16
N TRP A 30 -3.27 17.52 -11.05
CA TRP A 30 -2.44 18.45 -11.81
C TRP A 30 -1.66 17.77 -12.94
N ASP A 31 -1.95 16.51 -13.26
CA ASP A 31 -1.28 15.80 -14.34
C ASP A 31 -1.53 16.47 -15.70
N ARG A 32 -0.48 16.53 -16.52
CA ARG A 32 -0.57 16.94 -17.92
C ARG A 32 -0.91 15.76 -18.81
N ALA A 33 -1.47 16.05 -19.99
CA ALA A 33 -1.75 15.01 -20.98
C ALA A 33 -0.48 14.22 -21.34
N GLY A 34 -0.50 12.90 -21.09
CA GLY A 34 0.61 12.00 -21.32
C GLY A 34 1.48 11.69 -20.09
N GLU A 35 1.18 12.26 -18.93
CA GLU A 35 1.79 11.83 -17.67
C GLU A 35 1.13 10.54 -17.17
N ASP A 36 1.95 9.52 -16.90
CA ASP A 36 1.51 8.20 -16.43
C ASP A 36 2.31 7.82 -15.19
N HIS A 37 1.61 7.59 -14.07
CA HIS A 37 2.23 7.24 -12.79
C HIS A 37 1.94 5.76 -12.48
N GLN A 38 2.58 4.89 -13.27
CA GLN A 38 2.53 3.45 -13.07
C GLN A 38 3.82 2.91 -12.48
N GLY A 39 3.69 1.85 -11.70
CA GLY A 39 4.85 1.15 -11.17
C GLY A 39 4.49 -0.17 -10.52
N GLU A 40 5.55 -0.86 -10.13
CA GLU A 40 5.48 -2.10 -9.39
C GLU A 40 6.64 -2.20 -8.40
N SER A 41 6.46 -2.98 -7.34
CA SER A 41 7.52 -3.28 -6.39
C SER A 41 7.28 -4.65 -5.74
N VAL A 42 8.38 -5.34 -5.45
CA VAL A 42 8.37 -6.55 -4.64
C VAL A 42 8.77 -6.19 -3.22
N ILE A 43 8.04 -6.78 -2.27
CA ILE A 43 8.31 -6.67 -0.84
C ILE A 43 8.64 -8.06 -0.28
N GLY A 44 9.68 -8.15 0.54
CA GLY A 44 10.00 -9.33 1.36
C GLY A 44 10.00 -9.00 2.85
N LEU A 45 9.63 -9.96 3.70
CA LEU A 45 9.57 -9.80 5.15
C LEU A 45 10.52 -10.78 5.84
N ILE A 46 11.37 -10.25 6.74
CA ILE A 46 12.27 -11.03 7.59
C ILE A 46 12.01 -10.62 9.05
N PRO A 47 11.31 -11.43 9.84
CA PRO A 47 11.10 -11.14 11.24
C PRO A 47 12.40 -11.26 12.04
N THR A 48 12.51 -10.47 13.10
CA THR A 48 13.66 -10.49 14.02
C THR A 48 13.27 -10.91 15.44
N ASP A 49 11.98 -11.13 15.70
CA ASP A 49 11.45 -11.62 16.97
C ASP A 49 10.75 -12.97 16.82
N GLU A 50 10.58 -13.67 17.96
CA GLU A 50 9.92 -14.99 17.98
C GLU A 50 8.43 -14.92 17.61
N ARG A 51 7.78 -13.77 17.84
CA ARG A 51 6.35 -13.60 17.56
C ARG A 51 6.07 -13.22 16.11
N GLY A 52 7.10 -12.90 15.33
CA GLY A 52 6.97 -12.46 13.95
C GLY A 52 6.35 -11.07 13.80
N ARG A 53 6.34 -10.26 14.87
CA ARG A 53 5.65 -8.96 14.92
C ARG A 53 6.58 -7.78 14.65
N GLU A 54 7.88 -8.00 14.54
CA GLU A 54 8.83 -6.98 14.15
C GLU A 54 9.97 -7.55 13.31
N GLY A 55 10.62 -6.69 12.54
CA GLY A 55 11.78 -7.08 11.73
C GLY A 55 12.05 -6.16 10.57
N LEU A 56 12.51 -6.73 9.47
CA LEU A 56 12.90 -6.02 8.25
C LEU A 56 11.88 -6.24 7.14
N LEU A 57 11.55 -5.15 6.45
CA LEU A 57 10.83 -5.15 5.20
C LEU A 57 11.80 -4.75 4.10
N LEU A 58 12.04 -5.65 3.16
CA LEU A 58 12.93 -5.46 2.03
C LEU A 58 12.13 -4.99 0.83
N ARG A 59 12.57 -3.93 0.15
CA ARG A 59 11.92 -3.40 -1.05
C ARG A 59 12.93 -3.21 -2.19
N ASP A 60 12.54 -3.59 -3.41
CA ASP A 60 13.40 -3.45 -4.59
C ASP A 60 13.50 -1.99 -5.08
N LEU A 61 12.48 -1.18 -4.81
CA LEU A 61 12.43 0.25 -5.13
C LEU A 61 11.99 1.07 -3.91
N GLY A 62 12.83 2.00 -3.46
CA GLY A 62 12.47 3.01 -2.45
C GLY A 62 11.47 4.04 -2.96
N TYR A 63 10.82 4.75 -2.02
CA TYR A 63 9.84 5.80 -2.33
C TYR A 63 10.49 7.09 -2.84
N ALA A 64 11.59 7.51 -2.22
CA ALA A 64 12.28 8.76 -2.54
C ALA A 64 13.48 8.55 -3.46
N GLU A 65 14.23 7.47 -3.22
CA GLU A 65 15.41 7.12 -3.99
C GLU A 65 15.09 5.86 -4.80
N LYS A 66 15.42 5.86 -6.09
CA LYS A 66 15.37 4.65 -6.94
C LYS A 66 16.49 3.67 -6.58
N ALA A 67 16.70 3.46 -5.29
CA ALA A 67 17.64 2.54 -4.69
C ALA A 67 16.88 1.54 -3.83
N PRO A 68 17.42 0.33 -3.62
CA PRO A 68 16.85 -0.63 -2.68
C PRO A 68 16.78 -0.01 -1.29
N ALA A 69 15.60 -0.01 -0.68
CA ALA A 69 15.39 0.48 0.68
C ALA A 69 14.97 -0.68 1.58
N SER A 70 15.53 -0.70 2.80
CA SER A 70 15.06 -1.58 3.86
C SER A 70 14.35 -0.74 4.91
N SER A 71 13.18 -1.17 5.33
CA SER A 71 12.41 -0.56 6.41
C SER A 71 12.45 -1.48 7.62
N ARG A 72 12.36 -0.93 8.83
CA ARG A 72 11.96 -1.72 9.99
C ARG A 72 10.45 -1.77 10.03
N PHE A 73 9.89 -2.95 10.29
CA PHE A 73 8.47 -3.11 10.57
C PHE A 73 8.23 -3.49 12.02
N HIS A 74 7.10 -3.05 12.56
CA HIS A 74 6.62 -3.42 13.89
C HIS A 74 5.08 -3.40 13.91
N MET A 75 4.46 -4.39 14.52
CA MET A 75 3.01 -4.46 14.70
C MET A 75 2.60 -3.91 16.08
N ASP A 76 1.88 -2.79 16.12
CA ASP A 76 1.42 -2.19 17.38
C ASP A 76 0.37 -3.05 18.11
N GLU A 77 -0.01 -2.62 19.31
CA GLU A 77 -0.97 -3.29 20.19
C GLU A 77 -2.39 -3.41 19.59
N ARG A 78 -2.69 -2.65 18.53
CA ARG A 78 -3.97 -2.63 17.81
C ARG A 78 -3.89 -3.32 16.45
N ASP A 79 -2.87 -4.15 16.24
CA ASP A 79 -2.58 -4.84 14.99
C ASP A 79 -2.38 -3.92 13.78
N GLY A 80 -1.95 -2.67 14.04
CA GLY A 80 -1.46 -1.77 13.01
C GLY A 80 -0.01 -2.09 12.64
N LEU A 81 0.30 -2.12 11.34
CA LEU A 81 1.66 -2.26 10.85
C LEU A 81 2.32 -0.89 10.78
N LEU A 82 3.40 -0.69 11.53
CA LEU A 82 4.28 0.47 11.43
C LEU A 82 5.48 0.11 10.58
N LEU A 83 5.84 1.00 9.64
CA LEU A 83 7.09 0.96 8.89
C LEU A 83 7.88 2.22 9.19
N SER A 84 9.17 2.07 9.48
CA SER A 84 10.12 3.17 9.54
C SER A 84 11.23 2.95 8.53
N THR A 85 11.42 3.90 7.63
CA THR A 85 12.49 3.89 6.63
C THR A 85 13.36 5.11 6.84
N GLU A 86 14.64 4.87 7.11
CA GLU A 86 15.64 5.92 7.26
C GLU A 86 16.45 6.00 5.97
N TYR A 87 16.46 7.17 5.35
CA TYR A 87 17.37 7.53 4.27
C TYR A 87 18.45 8.47 4.82
N GLU A 88 19.48 8.76 4.03
CA GLU A 88 20.55 9.66 4.46
C GLU A 88 20.04 11.05 4.85
N THR A 89 19.01 11.54 4.16
CA THR A 89 18.53 12.94 4.28
C THR A 89 17.09 13.06 4.78
N MET A 90 16.38 11.95 4.97
CA MET A 90 14.98 11.97 5.41
C MET A 90 14.58 10.69 6.13
N ASN A 91 13.60 10.82 7.00
CA ASN A 91 12.94 9.70 7.67
C ASN A 91 11.49 9.61 7.21
N VAL A 92 11.03 8.39 7.00
CA VAL A 92 9.66 8.10 6.60
C VAL A 92 9.06 7.14 7.62
N TRP A 93 7.93 7.52 8.19
CA TRP A 93 7.10 6.65 9.03
C TRP A 93 5.76 6.43 8.36
N GLU A 94 5.32 5.18 8.30
CA GLU A 94 4.03 4.80 7.76
C GLU A 94 3.32 3.90 8.76
N ARG A 95 2.02 4.11 8.94
CA ARG A 95 1.15 3.22 9.71
C ARG A 95 0.01 2.75 8.83
N PHE A 96 -0.17 1.43 8.76
CA PHE A 96 -1.24 0.76 8.04
C PHE A 96 -2.17 0.12 9.06
N ALA A 97 -3.47 0.24 8.84
CA ALA A 97 -4.48 -0.42 9.67
C ALA A 97 -5.69 -0.81 8.82
N PHE A 98 -6.43 -1.83 9.26
CA PHE A 98 -7.71 -2.19 8.66
C PHE A 98 -8.85 -1.60 9.48
N ALA A 99 -9.72 -0.82 8.84
CA ALA A 99 -10.98 -0.33 9.40
C ALA A 99 -12.16 -1.23 8.98
N GLY A 100 -11.92 -2.53 8.96
CA GLY A 100 -12.81 -3.56 8.41
C GLY A 100 -12.08 -4.45 7.39
N PRO A 101 -12.74 -5.52 6.89
CA PRO A 101 -12.13 -6.50 5.98
C PRO A 101 -11.74 -5.92 4.61
N ASP A 102 -12.39 -4.81 4.22
CA ASP A 102 -12.31 -4.23 2.87
C ASP A 102 -11.81 -2.79 2.85
N VAL A 103 -11.47 -2.21 4.01
CA VAL A 103 -10.99 -0.84 4.11
C VAL A 103 -9.63 -0.83 4.80
N ARG A 104 -8.58 -0.45 4.07
CA ARG A 104 -7.25 -0.19 4.61
C ARG A 104 -7.03 1.31 4.73
N LEU A 105 -6.57 1.74 5.89
CA LEU A 105 -6.13 3.10 6.17
C LEU A 105 -4.60 3.13 6.19
N ARG A 106 -4.03 4.17 5.61
CA ARG A 106 -2.60 4.45 5.69
C ARG A 106 -2.36 5.91 6.03
N SER A 107 -1.59 6.14 7.07
CA SER A 107 -1.09 7.46 7.44
C SER A 107 0.43 7.45 7.36
N SER A 108 1.05 8.49 6.82
CA SER A 108 2.49 8.60 6.79
C SER A 108 2.99 10.00 7.08
N THR A 109 4.22 10.08 7.58
CA THR A 109 4.98 11.30 7.74
C THR A 109 6.36 11.13 7.09
N VAL A 110 6.81 12.19 6.43
CA VAL A 110 8.18 12.35 5.96
C VAL A 110 8.76 13.54 6.72
N GLU A 111 9.94 13.36 7.31
CA GLU A 111 10.69 14.40 8.00
C GLU A 111 12.10 14.51 7.43
N GLY A 112 12.57 15.73 7.15
CA GLY A 112 13.91 15.96 6.61
C GLY A 112 13.93 17.15 5.65
N LEU A 113 14.26 16.90 4.38
CA LEU A 113 14.35 17.94 3.34
C LEU A 113 13.04 18.70 3.10
N SER A 114 11.90 18.00 3.17
CA SER A 114 10.56 18.60 3.11
C SER A 114 9.64 17.76 3.97
N ASN A 115 9.01 18.41 4.95
CA ASN A 115 8.11 17.72 5.85
C ASN A 115 6.74 17.56 5.17
N ASN A 116 6.24 16.33 5.12
CA ASN A 116 4.95 16.03 4.56
C ASN A 116 4.19 15.03 5.45
N ALA A 117 2.88 15.18 5.52
CA ALA A 117 2.00 14.18 6.09
C ALA A 117 0.95 13.78 5.04
N SER A 118 0.70 12.48 4.92
CA SER A 118 -0.25 11.92 3.96
C SER A 118 -1.24 10.99 4.67
N PHE A 119 -2.48 10.97 4.17
CA PHE A 119 -3.52 10.05 4.62
C PHE A 119 -4.21 9.43 3.40
N CYS A 120 -4.33 8.12 3.40
CA CYS A 120 -4.91 7.33 2.32
C CYS A 120 -5.98 6.38 2.86
N ILE A 121 -7.08 6.27 2.13
CA ILE A 121 -8.12 5.27 2.33
C ILE A 121 -8.12 4.39 1.08
N GLU A 122 -8.00 3.09 1.25
CA GLU A 122 -7.90 2.11 0.17
C GLU A 122 -8.98 1.06 0.37
N THR A 123 -9.93 0.98 -0.58
CA THR A 123 -11.06 0.05 -0.53
C THR A 123 -10.81 -1.14 -1.44
N ARG A 124 -11.14 -2.34 -0.98
CA ARG A 124 -11.08 -3.56 -1.79
C ARG A 124 -12.03 -3.44 -2.97
N CYS A 125 -11.52 -3.69 -4.18
CA CYS A 125 -12.38 -3.87 -5.36
C CYS A 125 -13.25 -5.13 -5.18
N SER A 126 -14.54 -5.00 -5.39
CA SER A 126 -15.45 -6.15 -5.42
C SER A 126 -15.28 -6.90 -6.74
N ASP A 127 -15.21 -8.23 -6.73
CA ASP A 127 -15.12 -9.04 -7.95
C ASP A 127 -16.41 -9.01 -8.81
N THR A 128 -17.48 -8.37 -8.33
CA THR A 128 -18.70 -8.08 -9.09
C THR A 128 -18.51 -6.86 -9.99
N GLY A 129 -17.80 -7.05 -11.08
CA GLY A 129 -17.62 -6.03 -12.11
C GLY A 129 -17.23 -6.68 -13.43
N THR A 130 -18.20 -7.30 -14.11
CA THR A 130 -18.13 -7.48 -15.55
C THR A 130 -17.78 -6.14 -16.19
N ASP A 131 -16.68 -6.12 -16.94
CA ASP A 131 -16.23 -5.03 -17.80
C ASP A 131 -17.42 -4.47 -18.62
N PRO A 132 -17.92 -3.24 -18.36
CA PRO A 132 -18.91 -2.60 -19.22
C PRO A 132 -18.19 -1.90 -20.37
N GLY A 133 -17.36 -2.66 -21.09
CA GLY A 133 -16.61 -2.24 -22.26
C GLY A 133 -17.20 -2.77 -23.56
N SER A 134 -18.53 -2.88 -23.71
CA SER A 134 -19.18 -3.17 -25.00
C SER A 134 -20.72 -3.13 -24.88
N GLY A 135 -21.34 -1.96 -25.00
CA GLY A 135 -22.80 -1.89 -25.13
C GLY A 135 -23.36 -0.49 -24.95
N ARG A 136 -23.76 0.12 -26.07
CA ARG A 136 -24.55 1.36 -26.17
C ARG A 136 -25.73 1.36 -25.16
N PRO A 137 -26.01 2.46 -24.44
CA PRO A 137 -27.09 2.46 -23.46
C PRO A 137 -28.44 2.35 -24.18
N THR A 138 -29.19 1.29 -23.86
CA THR A 138 -30.63 1.23 -24.14
C THR A 138 -31.35 1.45 -22.82
N ALA A 139 -32.20 2.48 -22.81
CA ALA A 139 -33.05 2.80 -21.68
C ALA A 139 -34.09 1.69 -21.49
N GLY A 140 -34.03 1.03 -20.34
CA GLY A 140 -35.02 0.06 -19.88
C GLY A 140 -35.19 0.22 -18.37
N ALA A 141 -36.38 0.68 -17.97
CA ALA A 141 -36.76 0.86 -16.58
C ALA A 141 -37.20 -0.47 -15.96
N ASP A 142 -36.72 -0.75 -14.74
CA ASP A 142 -37.44 -1.44 -13.64
C ASP A 142 -36.55 -1.32 -12.39
N ALA A 143 -36.93 -0.53 -11.38
CA ALA A 143 -37.88 -0.82 -10.31
C ALA A 143 -37.31 -1.74 -9.22
N GLY A 144 -36.98 -1.13 -8.06
CA GLY A 144 -36.96 -1.82 -6.76
C GLY A 144 -35.61 -2.23 -6.20
N SER A 145 -34.69 -1.28 -5.96
CA SER A 145 -33.72 -1.45 -4.87
C SER A 145 -33.66 -0.14 -4.08
N GLU A 146 -34.00 -0.22 -2.79
CA GLU A 146 -33.80 0.90 -1.88
C GLU A 146 -32.31 1.29 -1.90
N PRO A 147 -31.97 2.59 -1.95
CA PRO A 147 -30.58 2.98 -1.85
C PRO A 147 -30.08 2.57 -0.48
N ALA A 148 -29.17 1.59 -0.45
CA ALA A 148 -28.38 1.30 0.74
C ALA A 148 -27.82 2.63 1.22
N THR A 149 -28.20 3.04 2.44
CA THR A 149 -27.66 4.25 3.06
C THR A 149 -26.15 4.08 3.07
N ALA A 150 -25.45 4.82 2.23
CA ALA A 150 -24.00 4.83 2.18
C ALA A 150 -23.53 5.48 3.48
N LEU A 151 -23.47 4.69 4.54
CA LEU A 151 -22.82 5.09 5.77
C LEU A 151 -21.34 5.24 5.43
N SER A 152 -20.83 6.46 5.59
CA SER A 152 -19.40 6.69 5.55
C SER A 152 -18.71 5.69 6.47
N PRO A 153 -17.62 5.03 6.06
CA PRO A 153 -16.83 4.20 6.96
C PRO A 153 -16.25 5.02 8.14
N LEU A 154 -16.38 6.35 8.10
CA LEU A 154 -15.99 7.28 9.14
C LEU A 154 -17.16 7.77 10.01
N GLY A 155 -18.40 7.34 9.74
CA GLY A 155 -19.56 7.62 10.58
C GLY A 155 -20.16 9.04 10.49
N TRP A 156 -19.98 9.74 9.36
CA TRP A 156 -20.57 11.05 9.05
C TRP A 156 -21.52 10.95 7.87
#